data_AF-A0A8T2V8M4-F1
#
_entry.id   AF-A0A8T2V8M4-F1
#
_cell.length_a   1.000
_cell.length_b   1.000
_cell.length_c   1.000
_cell.angle_alpha   90.00
_cell.angle_beta   90.00
_cell.angle_gamma   90.00
#
_symmetry.space_group_name_H-M   'P 1'
#
loop_
_entity.id
_entity.type
_entity.pdbx_description
1 polymer ?
#
loop_
_entity_poly.entity_id
_entity_poly.type
_entity_poly.pdbx_seq_one_letter_code
_entity_poly.pdbx_strand_id
1 'polypeptide(L)'
;MLGGCVNLLIFNSLLYAVDDLQSHQNTSCWLTLFLGINVSHSYGEYVFDHSWANAYHHFGRSYYPKLQSCVPFTPVTGPRILLRNGPLKEDVDNGILRCMKELAHQFKVSSLHVTFPTEEEWKKMGDLGFLQRIGIQYHWLNQGYERFDDYLMALKQSKRKTIRQERKKVQAQGLSLKRLRGDDIKAHHWDAFYQFYRNTTDNKWGQAYLNREFFHLLGSRMGDRILLIMAEDQQEPVAGALNVIGGDTLFGRLWGCHPRTYFPNLHFETCYYQAIEAAIEWGLKKVEAGAQGEHKIQRGYMPTTTYSAHYFPDVMFKHAVQQFLKQESSQVHFTKELLTFSGPFKEQNIVQ
;
A
#
# COMPACT_ATOMS: atom_id res chain seq x y z
N MET A 1 10.83 -36.17 14.44
CA MET A 1 9.88 -35.50 15.35
C MET A 1 10.67 -34.59 16.26
N LEU A 2 10.15 -33.38 16.52
CA LEU A 2 10.80 -32.20 17.13
C LEU A 2 11.71 -31.43 16.15
N GLY A 3 11.45 -30.19 15.76
CA GLY A 3 10.32 -29.31 16.02
C GLY A 3 10.40 -28.13 15.05
N GLY A 4 9.40 -28.01 14.17
CA GLY A 4 9.20 -26.84 13.33
C GLY A 4 8.53 -25.74 14.14
N CYS A 5 9.24 -24.64 14.37
CA CYS A 5 8.72 -23.38 14.86
C CYS A 5 9.67 -22.26 14.42
N VAL A 6 9.68 -21.95 13.12
CA VAL A 6 10.23 -20.70 12.58
C VAL A 6 9.13 -20.12 11.69
N ASN A 7 8.06 -19.63 12.31
CA ASN A 7 7.03 -18.82 11.66
C ASN A 7 6.14 -18.19 12.74
N LEU A 8 6.71 -17.23 13.45
CA LEU A 8 5.95 -16.13 14.04
C LEU A 8 6.90 -14.93 13.96
N LEU A 9 6.77 -14.14 12.89
CA LEU A 9 7.33 -12.79 12.85
C LEU A 9 6.81 -12.10 14.12
N ILE A 10 7.72 -11.80 15.06
CA ILE A 10 7.40 -11.05 16.26
C ILE A 10 7.08 -9.62 15.82
N PHE A 11 5.83 -9.39 15.41
CA PHE A 11 5.22 -8.07 15.44
C PHE A 11 4.92 -7.76 16.89
N ASN A 12 5.91 -7.29 17.62
CA ASN A 12 5.62 -6.54 18.84
C ASN A 12 5.06 -5.20 18.40
N SER A 13 3.73 -5.10 18.32
CA SER A 13 3.07 -3.82 18.57
C SER A 13 3.42 -3.45 20.01
N LEU A 14 4.50 -2.68 20.19
CA LEU A 14 4.80 -2.06 21.46
C LEU A 14 3.78 -0.93 21.65
N LEU A 15 2.65 -1.26 22.28
CA LEU A 15 1.80 -0.28 22.93
C LEU A 15 2.56 0.17 24.18
N TYR A 16 3.36 1.23 24.06
CA TYR A 16 3.83 1.95 25.23
C TYR A 16 2.85 3.09 25.51
N ALA A 17 2.20 3.04 26.67
CA ALA A 17 1.76 4.25 27.33
C ALA A 17 3.03 4.89 27.92
N VAL A 18 3.39 6.09 27.45
CA VAL A 18 4.39 6.91 28.15
C VAL A 18 3.62 7.66 29.22
N ASP A 19 3.60 7.13 30.44
CA ASP A 19 3.18 7.89 31.61
C ASP A 19 4.36 8.73 32.07
N ASP A 20 4.30 10.04 31.88
CA ASP A 20 5.28 10.94 32.45
C ASP A 20 5.04 11.05 33.97
N LEU A 21 5.98 10.48 34.73
CA LEU A 21 6.09 10.64 36.17
C LEU A 21 6.53 12.08 36.47
N GLN A 22 5.62 13.06 36.45
CA GLN A 22 5.63 14.21 37.38
C GLN A 22 4.50 15.26 37.29
N SER A 23 3.41 15.05 36.53
CA SER A 23 2.23 15.92 36.70
C SER A 23 0.92 15.18 36.46
N HIS A 24 -0.05 15.40 37.35
CA HIS A 24 -1.39 14.81 37.31
C HIS A 24 -2.23 15.32 36.12
N GLN A 25 -1.87 14.95 34.90
CA GLN A 25 -2.76 14.95 33.75
C GLN A 25 -2.52 13.66 32.95
N ASN A 26 -3.51 12.75 33.00
CA ASN A 26 -3.53 11.51 32.21
C ASN A 26 -3.37 11.83 30.71
N THR A 27 -2.14 11.75 30.22
CA THR A 27 -1.80 12.00 28.82
C THR A 27 -1.54 10.67 28.15
N SER A 28 -2.57 9.83 28.05
CA SER A 28 -2.48 8.52 27.41
C SER A 28 -2.22 8.71 25.91
N CYS A 29 -0.96 8.56 25.48
CA CYS A 29 -0.59 8.51 24.08
C CYS A 29 -0.59 7.05 23.61
N TRP A 30 -1.40 6.73 22.60
CA TRP A 30 -1.46 5.37 22.06
C TRP A 30 -0.47 5.24 20.90
N LEU A 31 0.70 4.68 21.18
CA LEU A 31 1.68 4.35 20.16
C LEU A 31 1.25 3.09 19.41
N THR A 32 0.98 3.21 18.11
CA THR A 32 1.01 2.04 17.21
C THR A 32 2.24 2.18 16.32
N LEU A 33 3.37 1.70 16.83
CA LEU A 33 4.56 1.50 16.01
C LEU A 33 4.54 0.05 15.53
N PHE A 34 4.32 -0.16 14.24
CA PHE A 34 4.53 -1.47 13.62
C PHE A 34 6.02 -1.67 13.40
N LEU A 35 6.78 -1.83 14.49
CA LEU A 35 8.21 -2.11 14.41
C LEU A 35 8.41 -3.62 14.22
N GLY A 36 8.71 -4.03 12.99
CA GLY A 36 9.27 -5.35 12.75
C GLY A 36 10.67 -5.39 13.32
N ILE A 37 10.85 -6.12 14.43
CA ILE A 37 12.17 -6.43 14.97
C ILE A 37 12.64 -7.72 14.30
N ASN A 38 13.85 -7.72 13.74
CA ASN A 38 14.49 -8.91 13.16
C ASN A 38 13.91 -9.36 11.80
N VAL A 39 13.67 -8.40 10.90
CA VAL A 39 13.33 -8.70 9.51
C VAL A 39 14.56 -9.30 8.82
N SER A 40 14.46 -10.56 8.38
CA SER A 40 15.53 -11.30 7.69
C SER A 40 15.45 -11.22 6.16
N HIS A 41 14.42 -10.55 5.63
CA HIS A 41 14.19 -10.34 4.20
C HIS A 41 13.32 -9.09 3.94
N SER A 42 13.42 -8.46 2.78
CA SER A 42 12.59 -7.28 2.46
C SER A 42 11.21 -7.58 1.85
N TYR A 43 10.75 -8.83 1.88
CA TYR A 43 9.44 -9.20 1.33
C TYR A 43 8.28 -8.49 2.07
N GLY A 44 7.33 -7.94 1.31
CA GLY A 44 6.14 -7.28 1.85
C GLY A 44 6.32 -5.80 2.20
N GLU A 45 7.52 -5.25 2.06
CA GLU A 45 7.80 -3.82 2.34
C GLU A 45 7.48 -2.91 1.15
N TYR A 46 7.51 -3.45 -0.08
CA TYR A 46 7.24 -2.78 -1.35
C TYR A 46 8.08 -1.52 -1.63
N VAL A 47 9.09 -1.25 -0.81
CA VAL A 47 10.20 -0.34 -1.06
C VAL A 47 11.44 -1.21 -1.08
N PHE A 48 11.81 -1.69 -2.26
CA PHE A 48 12.88 -2.68 -2.39
C PHE A 48 14.24 -2.02 -2.14
N ASP A 49 15.01 -2.63 -1.25
CA ASP A 49 16.37 -2.26 -0.85
C ASP A 49 17.38 -3.38 -1.17
N HIS A 50 17.02 -4.31 -2.05
CA HIS A 50 17.89 -5.42 -2.45
C HIS A 50 19.25 -4.94 -2.98
N SER A 51 19.29 -3.80 -3.70
CA SER A 51 20.53 -3.19 -4.15
C SER A 51 21.41 -2.71 -2.99
N TRP A 52 20.81 -2.19 -1.92
CA TRP A 52 21.53 -1.76 -0.71
C TRP A 52 22.02 -2.95 0.09
N ALA A 53 21.17 -3.97 0.27
CA ALA A 53 21.56 -5.22 0.92
C ALA A 53 22.73 -5.91 0.20
N ASN A 54 22.67 -5.98 -1.13
CA ASN A 54 23.75 -6.52 -1.94
C ASN A 54 25.02 -5.69 -1.78
N ALA A 55 24.96 -4.36 -1.88
CA ALA A 55 26.11 -3.49 -1.69
C ALA A 55 26.75 -3.68 -0.31
N TYR A 56 25.95 -3.72 0.75
CA TYR A 56 26.43 -3.93 2.12
C TYR A 56 27.12 -5.30 2.30
N HIS A 57 26.58 -6.33 1.64
CA HIS A 57 27.20 -7.66 1.63
C HIS A 57 28.53 -7.70 0.89
N HIS A 58 28.68 -6.97 -0.23
CA HIS A 58 29.96 -6.84 -0.95
C HIS A 58 31.05 -6.18 -0.09
N PHE A 59 30.68 -5.37 0.91
CA PHE A 59 31.60 -4.83 1.92
C PHE A 59 31.88 -5.80 3.09
N GLY A 60 31.47 -7.07 2.98
CA GLY A 60 31.69 -8.11 3.98
C GLY A 60 30.84 -7.98 5.24
N ARG A 61 29.72 -7.22 5.18
CA ARG A 61 28.84 -6.98 6.33
C ARG A 61 27.46 -7.59 6.13
N SER A 62 26.79 -7.94 7.23
CA SER A 62 25.43 -8.45 7.22
C SER A 62 24.42 -7.31 7.22
N TYR A 63 23.63 -7.17 6.16
CA TYR A 63 22.57 -6.16 6.07
C TYR A 63 21.37 -6.49 6.96
N TYR A 64 21.17 -7.76 7.30
CA TYR A 64 20.13 -8.17 8.24
C TYR A 64 20.74 -8.55 9.59
N PRO A 65 20.03 -8.33 10.70
CA PRO A 65 18.67 -7.77 10.77
C PRO A 65 18.59 -6.24 10.60
N LYS A 66 17.41 -5.77 10.20
CA LYS A 66 17.03 -4.36 10.13
C LYS A 66 15.74 -4.10 10.92
N LEU A 67 15.49 -2.85 11.27
CA LEU A 67 14.23 -2.39 11.83
C LEU A 67 13.33 -1.83 10.72
N GLN A 68 12.03 -2.14 10.79
CA GLN A 68 11.06 -1.73 9.79
C GLN A 68 9.82 -1.13 10.47
N SER A 69 9.43 0.09 10.09
CA SER A 69 8.16 0.72 10.44
C SER A 69 7.28 0.82 9.19
N CYS A 70 6.25 -0.03 9.11
CA CYS A 70 5.30 -0.05 8.00
C CYS A 70 3.97 -0.69 8.40
N VAL A 71 2.92 -0.45 7.62
CA VAL A 71 1.72 -1.28 7.73
C VAL A 71 1.99 -2.61 7.03
N PRO A 72 1.91 -3.76 7.74
CA PRO A 72 2.29 -5.05 7.17
C PRO A 72 1.53 -5.38 5.89
N PHE A 73 2.26 -5.85 4.88
CA PHE A 73 1.74 -6.23 3.56
C PHE A 73 0.94 -5.12 2.85
N THR A 74 1.04 -3.87 3.31
CA THR A 74 0.15 -2.77 2.93
C THR A 74 0.94 -1.54 2.50
N PRO A 75 1.29 -1.43 1.20
CA PRO A 75 2.07 -0.32 0.69
C PRO A 75 1.20 0.91 0.40
N VAL A 76 0.63 1.48 1.45
CA VAL A 76 -0.26 2.65 1.36
C VAL A 76 0.29 3.79 2.19
N THR A 77 0.11 5.00 1.68
CA THR A 77 0.51 6.22 2.39
C THR A 77 -0.40 6.41 3.58
N GLY A 78 0.19 6.68 4.75
CA GLY A 78 -0.56 7.03 5.94
C GLY A 78 0.37 7.31 7.12
N PRO A 79 -0.20 7.76 8.25
CA PRO A 79 0.59 7.99 9.46
C PRO A 79 1.37 6.75 9.87
N ARG A 80 2.62 6.94 10.29
CA ARG A 80 3.47 5.92 10.90
C ARG A 80 3.62 6.15 12.39
N ILE A 81 3.35 7.36 12.85
CA ILE A 81 3.27 7.71 14.26
C ILE A 81 1.85 8.23 14.53
N LEU A 82 1.10 7.49 15.34
CA LEU A 82 -0.24 7.88 15.75
C LEU A 82 -0.15 8.59 17.10
N LEU A 83 -0.36 9.89 17.11
CA LEU A 83 -0.37 10.72 18.32
C LEU A 83 -1.72 11.38 18.50
N ARG A 84 -2.17 11.48 19.75
CA ARG A 84 -3.31 12.30 20.09
C ARG A 84 -2.94 13.78 19.89
N ASN A 85 -3.86 14.57 19.37
CA ASN A 85 -3.68 16.03 19.32
C ASN A 85 -3.57 16.61 20.73
N GLY A 86 -2.59 17.48 20.94
CA GLY A 86 -2.32 18.11 22.23
C GLY A 86 -1.09 19.03 22.15
N PRO A 87 -0.85 19.84 23.20
CA PRO A 87 0.23 20.83 23.21
C PRO A 87 1.63 20.20 23.08
N LEU A 88 1.79 18.96 23.55
CA LEU A 88 3.07 18.22 23.50
C LEU A 88 3.24 17.34 22.26
N LYS A 89 2.32 17.38 21.29
CA LYS A 89 2.32 16.46 20.14
C LYS A 89 3.65 16.49 19.40
N GLU A 90 4.21 17.67 19.15
CA GLU A 90 5.45 17.84 18.39
C GLU A 90 6.68 17.35 19.16
N ASP A 91 6.76 17.65 20.46
CA ASP A 91 7.85 17.17 21.31
C ASP A 91 7.85 15.64 21.42
N VAL A 92 6.66 15.03 21.55
CA VAL A 92 6.50 13.57 21.58
C VAL A 92 6.85 12.93 20.23
N ASP A 93 6.42 13.53 19.11
CA ASP A 93 6.75 13.07 17.75
C ASP A 93 8.27 13.03 17.53
N ASN A 94 8.95 14.13 17.86
CA ASN A 94 10.40 14.23 17.78
C ASN A 94 11.11 13.26 18.74
N GLY A 95 10.58 13.10 19.96
CA GLY A 95 11.06 12.14 20.94
C GLY A 95 11.02 10.70 20.41
N ILE A 96 9.91 10.29 19.79
CA ILE A 96 9.74 8.97 19.19
C ILE A 96 10.76 8.74 18.08
N LEU A 97 10.93 9.68 17.16
CA LEU A 97 11.90 9.53 16.06
C LEU A 97 13.35 9.41 16.56
N ARG A 98 13.71 10.13 17.64
CA ARG A 98 15.01 9.97 18.30
C ARG A 98 15.14 8.59 18.96
N CYS A 99 14.11 8.15 19.68
CA CYS A 99 14.08 6.81 20.29
C CYS A 99 14.20 5.70 19.25
N MET A 100 13.57 5.82 18.08
CA MET A 100 13.70 4.84 17.00
C MET A 100 15.16 4.71 16.51
N LYS A 101 15.88 5.83 16.38
CA LYS A 101 17.32 5.82 16.03
C LYS A 101 18.15 5.16 17.13
N GLU A 102 17.86 5.48 18.39
CA GLU A 102 18.54 4.88 19.54
C GLU A 102 18.33 3.37 19.61
N LEU A 103 17.10 2.89 19.37
CA LEU A 103 16.80 1.46 19.26
C LEU A 103 17.61 0.78 18.16
N ALA A 104 17.86 1.46 17.03
CA ALA A 104 18.70 0.90 15.97
C ALA A 104 20.15 0.66 16.44
N HIS A 105 20.69 1.55 17.27
CA HIS A 105 22.01 1.36 17.90
C HIS A 105 21.99 0.27 18.97
N GLN A 106 21.00 0.28 19.86
CA GLN A 106 20.89 -0.70 20.95
C GLN A 106 20.75 -2.13 20.43
N PHE A 107 19.93 -2.34 19.40
CA PHE A 107 19.78 -3.64 18.75
C PHE A 107 20.91 -3.99 17.78
N LYS A 108 21.87 -3.08 17.56
CA LYS A 108 23.00 -3.26 16.63
C LYS A 108 22.56 -3.70 15.23
N VAL A 109 21.45 -3.17 14.76
CA VAL A 109 20.94 -3.43 13.41
C VAL A 109 21.68 -2.56 12.38
N SER A 110 21.70 -3.00 11.13
CA SER A 110 22.34 -2.26 10.04
C SER A 110 21.60 -0.97 9.66
N SER A 111 20.28 -0.95 9.87
CA SER A 111 19.39 0.11 9.40
C SER A 111 18.02 0.08 10.06
N LEU A 112 17.32 1.21 9.95
CA LEU A 112 15.92 1.41 10.28
C LEU A 112 15.22 2.06 9.09
N HIS A 113 14.08 1.51 8.65
CA HIS A 113 13.32 2.05 7.53
C HIS A 113 11.88 2.36 7.92
N VAL A 114 11.37 3.49 7.44
CA VAL A 114 9.97 3.91 7.55
C VAL A 114 9.40 4.02 6.14
N THR A 115 8.42 3.19 5.77
CA THR A 115 7.90 3.12 4.40
C THR A 115 6.47 3.61 4.27
N PHE A 116 6.22 4.41 3.23
CA PHE A 116 4.96 5.13 2.96
C PHE A 116 4.44 6.01 4.13
N PRO A 117 5.31 6.78 4.85
CA PRO A 117 4.83 7.85 5.72
C PRO A 117 4.15 8.95 4.90
N THR A 118 3.43 9.83 5.59
CA THR A 118 2.98 11.09 5.00
C THR A 118 4.17 11.97 4.60
N GLU A 119 3.97 12.93 3.69
CA GLU A 119 5.03 13.87 3.30
C GLU A 119 5.51 14.73 4.50
N GLU A 120 4.60 15.08 5.41
CA GLU A 120 4.94 15.83 6.64
C GLU A 120 5.89 15.03 7.54
N GLU A 121 5.55 13.77 7.83
CA GLU A 121 6.42 12.87 8.59
C GLU A 121 7.75 12.65 7.88
N TRP A 122 7.74 12.49 6.55
CA TRP A 122 8.95 12.32 5.75
C TRP A 122 9.88 13.54 5.83
N LYS A 123 9.35 14.76 5.77
CA LYS A 123 10.11 16.01 5.95
C LYS A 123 10.76 16.07 7.33
N LYS A 124 9.97 15.86 8.39
CA LYS A 124 10.46 15.82 9.79
C LYS A 124 11.57 14.79 10.00
N MET A 125 11.42 13.60 9.42
CA MET A 125 12.46 12.57 9.49
C MET A 125 13.76 13.01 8.79
N GLY A 126 13.65 13.75 7.67
CA GLY A 126 14.78 14.37 6.99
C GLY A 126 15.55 15.33 7.90
N ASP A 127 14.84 16.20 8.62
CA ASP A 127 15.43 17.15 9.57
C ASP A 127 16.15 16.45 10.74
N LEU A 128 15.69 15.24 11.10
CA LEU A 128 16.34 14.38 12.10
C LEU A 128 17.43 13.45 11.53
N GLY A 129 17.81 13.66 10.27
CA GLY A 129 18.97 13.03 9.63
C GLY A 129 18.71 11.64 9.04
N PHE A 130 17.44 11.25 8.84
CA PHE A 130 17.09 10.11 7.98
C PHE A 130 17.39 10.47 6.53
N LEU A 131 17.87 9.49 5.76
CA LEU A 131 17.94 9.59 4.32
C LEU A 131 16.55 9.48 3.71
N GLN A 132 16.21 10.44 2.89
CA GLN A 132 14.91 10.57 2.26
C GLN A 132 14.92 9.95 0.86
N ARG A 133 13.95 9.08 0.60
CA ARG A 133 13.72 8.44 -0.72
C ARG A 133 12.29 8.68 -1.18
N ILE A 134 12.14 8.92 -2.48
CA ILE A 134 10.84 9.01 -3.15
C ILE A 134 10.64 7.83 -4.11
N GLY A 135 9.37 7.48 -4.32
CA GLY A 135 8.93 6.50 -5.29
C GLY A 135 7.68 6.96 -6.01
N ILE A 136 7.17 6.12 -6.92
CA ILE A 136 5.95 6.39 -7.69
C ILE A 136 4.95 5.28 -7.41
N GLN A 137 3.73 5.68 -7.06
CA GLN A 137 2.54 4.85 -7.17
C GLN A 137 1.56 5.49 -8.15
N TYR A 138 0.42 4.83 -8.39
CA TYR A 138 -0.59 5.32 -9.32
C TYR A 138 -1.93 5.43 -8.61
N HIS A 139 -2.44 6.65 -8.45
CA HIS A 139 -3.68 6.93 -7.74
C HIS A 139 -4.69 7.57 -8.70
N TRP A 140 -5.94 7.16 -8.61
CA TRP A 140 -7.03 7.83 -9.30
C TRP A 140 -7.63 8.86 -8.34
N LEU A 141 -7.82 10.09 -8.83
CA LEU A 141 -8.38 11.19 -8.07
C LEU A 141 -9.76 11.55 -8.61
N ASN A 142 -10.72 11.69 -7.69
CA ASN A 142 -12.05 12.18 -8.01
C ASN A 142 -12.01 13.70 -8.14
N GLN A 143 -12.28 14.22 -9.34
CA GLN A 143 -12.31 15.66 -9.62
C GLN A 143 -13.72 16.24 -9.49
N GLY A 144 -14.57 15.63 -8.65
CA GLY A 144 -15.98 16.01 -8.49
C GLY A 144 -16.89 15.40 -9.54
N TYR A 145 -16.58 14.19 -10.01
CA TYR A 145 -17.45 13.46 -10.95
C TYR A 145 -18.73 13.02 -10.22
N GLU A 146 -19.88 13.11 -10.88
CA GLU A 146 -21.16 12.61 -10.34
C GLU A 146 -21.45 11.18 -10.79
N ARG A 147 -21.01 10.83 -12.00
CA ARG A 147 -21.17 9.49 -12.59
C ARG A 147 -19.91 9.04 -13.33
N PHE A 148 -19.79 7.74 -13.56
CA PHE A 148 -18.64 7.15 -14.27
C PHE A 148 -18.41 7.76 -15.67
N ASP A 149 -19.48 8.16 -16.37
CA ASP A 149 -19.35 8.78 -17.69
C ASP A 149 -18.70 10.18 -17.64
N ASP A 150 -18.88 10.94 -16.55
CA ASP A 150 -18.21 12.24 -16.36
C ASP A 150 -16.69 12.05 -16.30
N TYR A 151 -16.24 11.05 -15.55
CA TYR A 151 -14.85 10.61 -15.52
C TYR A 151 -14.35 10.25 -16.92
N LEU A 152 -15.12 9.47 -17.69
CA LEU A 152 -14.73 9.11 -19.06
C LEU A 152 -14.64 10.34 -19.99
N MET A 153 -15.45 11.37 -19.75
CA MET A 153 -15.42 12.61 -20.52
C MET A 153 -14.20 13.48 -20.22
N ALA A 154 -13.58 13.30 -19.04
CA ALA A 154 -12.30 13.94 -18.71
C ALA A 154 -11.11 13.36 -19.50
N LEU A 155 -11.23 12.13 -20.00
CA LEU A 155 -10.19 11.44 -20.77
C LEU A 155 -10.17 11.84 -22.25
N LYS A 156 -9.00 11.65 -22.88
CA LYS A 156 -8.80 11.66 -24.35
C LYS A 156 -9.73 10.62 -25.00
N GLN A 157 -10.27 10.95 -26.17
CA GLN A 157 -11.30 10.15 -26.86
C GLN A 157 -10.87 8.69 -27.09
N SER A 158 -9.63 8.46 -27.50
CA SER A 158 -9.09 7.11 -27.72
C SER A 158 -9.12 6.28 -26.44
N LYS A 159 -8.75 6.88 -25.30
CA LYS A 159 -8.72 6.21 -23.98
C LYS A 159 -10.12 5.88 -23.49
N ARG A 160 -11.06 6.82 -23.59
CA ARG A 160 -12.48 6.56 -23.31
C ARG A 160 -13.03 5.41 -24.16
N LYS A 161 -12.72 5.38 -25.47
CA LYS A 161 -13.15 4.30 -26.38
C LYS A 161 -12.61 2.95 -25.94
N THR A 162 -11.33 2.87 -25.58
CA THR A 162 -10.70 1.64 -25.06
C THR A 162 -11.39 1.14 -23.79
N ILE A 163 -11.59 2.01 -22.78
CA ILE A 163 -12.26 1.62 -21.54
C ILE A 163 -13.65 1.05 -21.82
N ARG A 164 -14.47 1.75 -22.62
CA ARG A 164 -15.82 1.27 -22.99
C ARG A 164 -15.78 -0.09 -23.70
N GLN A 165 -14.78 -0.34 -24.55
CA GLN A 165 -14.62 -1.63 -25.23
C GLN A 165 -14.19 -2.74 -24.26
N GLU A 166 -13.31 -2.45 -23.30
CA GLU A 166 -12.90 -3.42 -22.27
C GLU A 166 -14.09 -3.85 -21.41
N ARG A 167 -14.91 -2.90 -20.92
CA ARG A 167 -16.12 -3.21 -20.13
C ARG A 167 -17.13 -4.04 -20.92
N LYS A 168 -17.38 -3.66 -22.19
CA LYS A 168 -18.26 -4.42 -23.09
C LYS A 168 -17.80 -5.86 -23.32
N LYS A 169 -16.49 -6.09 -23.43
CA LYS A 169 -15.94 -7.45 -23.57
C LYS A 169 -16.21 -8.31 -22.34
N VAL A 170 -16.17 -7.73 -21.14
CA VAL A 170 -16.51 -8.46 -19.91
C VAL A 170 -17.99 -8.81 -19.87
N GLN A 171 -18.87 -7.85 -20.20
CA GLN A 171 -20.32 -8.10 -20.29
C GLN A 171 -20.68 -9.16 -21.34
N ALA A 172 -20.03 -9.14 -22.50
CA ALA A 172 -20.25 -10.11 -23.57
C ALA A 172 -19.83 -11.55 -23.21
N GLN A 173 -19.04 -11.73 -22.15
CA GLN A 173 -18.69 -13.05 -21.60
C GLN A 173 -19.80 -13.62 -20.70
N GLY A 174 -20.92 -12.91 -20.50
CA GLY A 174 -22.04 -13.37 -19.66
C GLY A 174 -21.78 -13.21 -18.16
N LEU A 175 -20.70 -12.53 -17.77
CA LEU A 175 -20.34 -12.32 -16.37
C LEU A 175 -21.21 -11.28 -15.69
N SER A 176 -21.65 -11.60 -14.48
CA SER A 176 -22.29 -10.65 -13.57
C SER A 176 -21.27 -10.08 -12.59
N LEU A 177 -21.33 -8.78 -12.31
CA LEU A 177 -20.44 -8.10 -11.38
C LEU A 177 -21.25 -7.62 -10.17
N LYS A 178 -20.83 -7.99 -8.97
CA LYS A 178 -21.43 -7.55 -7.71
C LYS A 178 -20.43 -6.77 -6.87
N ARG A 179 -20.88 -5.66 -6.30
CA ARG A 179 -20.14 -4.87 -5.31
C ARG A 179 -20.76 -5.17 -3.94
N LEU A 180 -20.05 -5.96 -3.12
CA LEU A 180 -20.52 -6.42 -1.82
C LEU A 180 -19.81 -5.66 -0.69
N ARG A 181 -20.55 -5.32 0.35
CA ARG A 181 -20.06 -4.57 1.52
C ARG A 181 -20.78 -5.00 2.79
N GLY A 182 -20.11 -4.94 3.94
CA GLY A 182 -20.72 -5.23 5.23
C GLY A 182 -21.38 -6.61 5.23
N ASP A 183 -22.64 -6.65 5.68
CA ASP A 183 -23.42 -7.89 5.80
C ASP A 183 -23.73 -8.56 4.45
N ASP A 184 -23.60 -7.88 3.31
CA ASP A 184 -23.76 -8.52 1.99
C ASP A 184 -22.65 -9.54 1.72
N ILE A 185 -21.49 -9.39 2.37
CA ILE A 185 -20.37 -10.32 2.24
C ILE A 185 -20.56 -11.53 3.15
N LYS A 186 -21.28 -12.53 2.63
CA LYS A 186 -21.47 -13.83 3.27
C LYS A 186 -20.20 -14.69 3.30
N ALA A 187 -20.17 -15.68 4.21
CA ALA A 187 -19.04 -16.60 4.43
C ALA A 187 -18.53 -17.29 3.15
N HIS A 188 -19.43 -17.69 2.24
CA HIS A 188 -19.06 -18.33 0.99
C HIS A 188 -18.27 -17.40 0.05
N HIS A 189 -18.48 -16.09 0.10
CA HIS A 189 -17.68 -15.14 -0.68
C HIS A 189 -16.23 -15.10 -0.20
N TRP A 190 -15.99 -15.16 1.11
CA TRP A 190 -14.64 -15.22 1.68
C TRP A 190 -13.92 -16.52 1.30
N ASP A 191 -14.66 -17.63 1.27
CA ASP A 191 -14.13 -18.92 0.85
C ASP A 191 -13.75 -18.94 -0.62
N ALA A 192 -14.62 -18.41 -1.49
CA ALA A 192 -14.30 -18.23 -2.91
C ALA A 192 -13.09 -17.32 -3.10
N PHE A 193 -13.06 -16.16 -2.43
CA PHE A 193 -11.96 -15.21 -2.55
C PHE A 193 -10.62 -15.78 -2.08
N TYR A 194 -10.60 -16.58 -1.01
CA TYR A 194 -9.38 -17.25 -0.55
C TYR A 194 -8.82 -18.19 -1.62
N GLN A 195 -9.67 -18.93 -2.33
CA GLN A 195 -9.24 -19.79 -3.44
C GLN A 195 -8.64 -18.95 -4.58
N PHE A 196 -9.25 -17.82 -4.92
CA PHE A 196 -8.74 -16.90 -5.94
C PHE A 196 -7.39 -16.28 -5.57
N TYR A 197 -7.24 -15.86 -4.32
CA TYR A 197 -5.99 -15.32 -3.77
C TYR A 197 -4.87 -16.34 -3.90
N ARG A 198 -5.10 -17.58 -3.44
CA ARG A 198 -4.12 -18.67 -3.52
C ARG A 198 -3.68 -18.95 -4.95
N ASN A 199 -4.64 -19.04 -5.88
CA ASN A 199 -4.30 -19.27 -7.28
C ASN A 199 -3.42 -18.16 -7.86
N THR A 200 -3.64 -16.92 -7.44
CA THR A 200 -2.84 -15.78 -7.93
C THR A 200 -1.45 -15.74 -7.31
N THR A 201 -1.30 -16.13 -6.04
CA THR A 201 0.01 -16.22 -5.38
C THR A 201 0.87 -17.34 -5.95
N ASP A 202 0.27 -18.53 -6.14
CA ASP A 202 0.96 -19.73 -6.62
C ASP A 202 1.54 -19.53 -8.04
N ASN A 203 0.89 -18.71 -8.86
CA ASN A 203 1.27 -18.48 -10.26
C ASN A 203 2.26 -17.33 -10.49
N LYS A 204 2.47 -16.41 -9.52
CA LYS A 204 3.19 -15.17 -9.80
C LYS A 204 4.43 -14.94 -8.92
N TRP A 205 4.39 -15.07 -7.58
CA TRP A 205 5.48 -14.54 -6.74
C TRP A 205 5.65 -15.15 -5.33
N GLY A 206 5.41 -16.46 -5.14
CA GLY A 206 5.81 -17.17 -3.91
C GLY A 206 4.67 -17.62 -2.99
N GLN A 207 5.01 -18.06 -1.76
CA GLN A 207 4.08 -18.65 -0.80
C GLN A 207 2.97 -17.66 -0.39
N ALA A 208 1.73 -18.16 -0.36
CA ALA A 208 0.58 -17.45 0.20
C ALA A 208 0.86 -17.09 1.68
N TYR A 209 0.89 -15.79 1.99
CA TYR A 209 1.17 -15.28 3.34
C TYR A 209 -0.11 -14.99 4.14
N LEU A 210 -1.28 -14.93 3.50
CA LEU A 210 -2.59 -14.82 4.16
C LEU A 210 -3.30 -16.17 4.14
N ASN A 211 -3.85 -16.57 5.29
CA ASN A 211 -4.59 -17.83 5.42
C ASN A 211 -6.12 -17.59 5.29
N ARG A 212 -6.90 -18.67 5.26
CA ARG A 212 -8.36 -18.59 5.16
C ARG A 212 -8.97 -17.80 6.33
N GLU A 213 -8.51 -18.05 7.54
CA GLU A 213 -9.01 -17.42 8.77
C GLU A 213 -8.88 -15.89 8.73
N PHE A 214 -7.78 -15.36 8.18
CA PHE A 214 -7.57 -13.94 7.98
C PHE A 214 -8.74 -13.27 7.26
N PHE A 215 -9.26 -13.87 6.18
CA PHE A 215 -10.35 -13.29 5.40
C PHE A 215 -11.67 -13.26 6.17
N HIS A 216 -11.96 -14.31 6.95
CA HIS A 216 -13.14 -14.35 7.81
C HIS A 216 -13.03 -13.36 8.99
N LEU A 217 -11.85 -13.22 9.59
CA LEU A 217 -11.59 -12.20 10.61
C LEU A 217 -11.68 -10.78 10.05
N LEU A 218 -11.22 -10.56 8.82
CA LEU A 218 -11.35 -9.28 8.13
C LEU A 218 -12.81 -8.89 7.95
N GLY A 219 -13.66 -9.82 7.48
CA GLY A 219 -15.09 -9.57 7.33
C GLY A 219 -15.79 -9.28 8.66
N SER A 220 -15.55 -10.09 9.68
CA SER A 220 -16.21 -9.94 11.00
C SER A 220 -15.80 -8.68 11.77
N ARG A 221 -14.55 -8.21 11.59
CA ARG A 221 -14.03 -7.05 12.33
C ARG A 221 -14.08 -5.73 11.55
N MET A 222 -14.12 -5.80 10.22
CA MET A 222 -14.01 -4.63 9.35
C MET A 222 -15.04 -4.60 8.22
N GLY A 223 -16.12 -5.40 8.28
CA GLY A 223 -17.08 -5.59 7.18
C GLY A 223 -17.53 -4.29 6.48
N ASP A 224 -17.94 -3.27 7.24
CA ASP A 224 -18.38 -1.98 6.68
C ASP A 224 -17.26 -1.15 6.03
N ARG A 225 -16.02 -1.51 6.31
CA ARG A 225 -14.80 -0.94 5.73
C ARG A 225 -14.26 -1.78 4.58
N ILE A 226 -14.97 -2.83 4.14
CA ILE A 226 -14.59 -3.64 3.00
C ILE A 226 -15.51 -3.38 1.81
N LEU A 227 -14.92 -3.29 0.63
CA LEU A 227 -15.62 -3.48 -0.64
C LEU A 227 -15.03 -4.70 -1.35
N LEU A 228 -15.84 -5.74 -1.49
CA LEU A 228 -15.51 -6.94 -2.25
C LEU A 228 -16.25 -6.91 -3.59
N ILE A 229 -15.49 -6.83 -4.68
CA ILE A 229 -16.05 -6.87 -6.04
C ILE A 229 -15.95 -8.31 -6.51
N MET A 230 -17.09 -8.95 -6.77
CA MET A 230 -17.17 -10.35 -7.20
C MET A 230 -17.64 -10.43 -8.64
N ALA A 231 -16.99 -11.28 -9.43
CA ALA A 231 -17.45 -11.67 -10.76
C ALA A 231 -18.04 -13.07 -10.69
N GLU A 232 -19.22 -13.26 -11.26
CA GLU A 232 -19.95 -14.52 -11.29
C GLU A 232 -20.27 -14.96 -12.72
N ASP A 233 -20.08 -16.23 -13.01
CA ASP A 233 -20.56 -16.90 -14.21
C ASP A 233 -21.71 -17.83 -13.79
N GLN A 234 -22.94 -17.56 -14.26
CA GLN A 234 -24.13 -18.34 -13.87
C GLN A 234 -24.26 -18.56 -12.35
N GLN A 235 -24.01 -17.50 -11.56
CA GLN A 235 -23.99 -17.48 -10.07
C GLN A 235 -22.75 -18.10 -9.41
N GLU A 236 -21.88 -18.79 -10.16
CA GLU A 236 -20.63 -19.32 -9.62
C GLU A 236 -19.58 -18.19 -9.54
N PRO A 237 -18.99 -17.92 -8.37
CA PRO A 237 -17.89 -16.98 -8.26
C PRO A 237 -16.68 -17.42 -9.11
N VAL A 238 -16.24 -16.55 -10.02
CA VAL A 238 -15.07 -16.82 -10.88
C VAL A 238 -13.88 -15.91 -10.63
N ALA A 239 -14.10 -14.73 -10.03
CA ALA A 239 -13.02 -13.84 -9.65
C ALA A 239 -13.46 -12.82 -8.60
N GLY A 240 -12.49 -12.16 -7.97
CA GLY A 240 -12.81 -11.04 -7.09
C GLY A 240 -11.65 -10.11 -6.80
N ALA A 241 -11.99 -8.85 -6.50
CA ALA A 241 -11.08 -7.80 -6.04
C ALA A 241 -11.48 -7.33 -4.64
N LEU A 242 -10.52 -7.35 -3.71
CA LEU A 242 -10.70 -6.89 -2.34
C LEU A 242 -10.15 -5.48 -2.19
N ASN A 243 -11.00 -4.59 -1.68
CA ASN A 243 -10.67 -3.21 -1.35
C ASN A 243 -10.98 -2.90 0.12
N VAL A 244 -10.20 -2.00 0.71
CA VAL A 244 -10.42 -1.46 2.06
C VAL A 244 -10.80 0.01 1.94
N ILE A 245 -11.79 0.46 2.70
CA ILE A 245 -12.29 1.83 2.74
C ILE A 245 -11.70 2.51 3.97
N GLY A 246 -10.93 3.57 3.78
CA GLY A 246 -10.33 4.34 4.86
C GLY A 246 -10.40 5.85 4.60
N GLY A 247 -10.99 6.60 5.53
CA GLY A 247 -11.22 8.04 5.34
C GLY A 247 -12.04 8.30 4.08
N ASP A 248 -11.47 9.10 3.17
CA ASP A 248 -12.02 9.44 1.85
C ASP A 248 -11.36 8.65 0.70
N THR A 249 -10.71 7.52 1.01
CA THR A 249 -9.92 6.73 0.06
C THR A 249 -10.34 5.26 0.02
N LEU A 250 -10.37 4.71 -1.20
CA LEU A 250 -10.52 3.28 -1.45
C LEU A 250 -9.15 2.65 -1.79
N PHE A 251 -8.72 1.67 -1.01
CA PHE A 251 -7.43 1.00 -1.18
C PHE A 251 -7.63 -0.40 -1.77
N GLY A 252 -7.25 -0.59 -3.04
CA GLY A 252 -7.20 -1.90 -3.67
C GLY A 252 -6.05 -2.74 -3.11
N ARG A 253 -6.35 -3.97 -2.67
CA ARG A 253 -5.40 -4.81 -1.94
C ARG A 253 -5.04 -6.08 -2.69
N LEU A 254 -6.05 -6.89 -2.98
CA LEU A 254 -5.86 -8.24 -3.49
C LEU A 254 -6.81 -8.47 -4.66
N TRP A 255 -6.33 -9.23 -5.63
CA TRP A 255 -7.08 -9.72 -6.76
C TRP A 255 -6.84 -11.21 -6.90
N GLY A 256 -7.86 -11.93 -7.32
CA GLY A 256 -7.62 -13.22 -7.93
C GLY A 256 -8.76 -13.69 -8.79
N CYS A 257 -8.49 -14.76 -9.53
CA CYS A 257 -9.48 -15.45 -10.33
C CYS A 257 -9.33 -16.96 -10.19
N HIS A 258 -10.39 -17.66 -10.56
CA HIS A 258 -10.43 -19.11 -10.65
C HIS A 258 -9.36 -19.61 -11.65
N PRO A 259 -8.62 -20.72 -11.36
CA PRO A 259 -7.55 -21.23 -12.23
C PRO A 259 -8.00 -21.71 -13.61
N ARG A 260 -9.20 -22.29 -13.68
CA ARG A 260 -9.70 -22.99 -14.87
C ARG A 260 -10.03 -22.10 -16.07
N THR A 261 -10.30 -20.80 -15.86
CA THR A 261 -10.84 -19.95 -16.93
C THR A 261 -10.18 -18.59 -16.96
N TYR A 262 -9.65 -18.22 -18.12
CA TYR A 262 -9.13 -16.89 -18.38
C TYR A 262 -10.24 -15.99 -18.92
N PHE A 263 -10.52 -14.90 -18.22
CA PHE A 263 -11.50 -13.89 -18.63
C PHE A 263 -10.78 -12.61 -19.06
N PRO A 264 -10.66 -12.32 -20.37
CA PRO A 264 -10.00 -11.12 -20.87
C PRO A 264 -10.60 -9.84 -20.26
N ASN A 265 -9.73 -8.95 -19.80
CA ASN A 265 -10.05 -7.64 -19.20
C ASN A 265 -10.78 -7.70 -17.85
N LEU A 266 -11.08 -8.88 -17.30
CA LEU A 266 -11.81 -8.99 -16.03
C LEU A 266 -11.05 -8.35 -14.86
N HIS A 267 -9.72 -8.47 -14.85
CA HIS A 267 -8.85 -7.76 -13.90
C HIS A 267 -9.05 -6.24 -13.95
N PHE A 268 -9.22 -5.65 -15.14
CA PHE A 268 -9.42 -4.20 -15.25
C PHE A 268 -10.80 -3.77 -14.79
N GLU A 269 -11.83 -4.55 -15.13
CA GLU A 269 -13.20 -4.28 -14.68
C GLU A 269 -13.29 -4.25 -13.15
N THR A 270 -12.75 -5.28 -12.51
CA THR A 270 -12.88 -5.50 -11.08
C THR A 270 -11.91 -4.67 -10.24
N CYS A 271 -10.63 -4.59 -10.62
CA CYS A 271 -9.62 -3.86 -9.84
C CYS A 271 -9.67 -2.35 -10.05
N TYR A 272 -10.20 -1.88 -11.19
CA TYR A 272 -10.11 -0.47 -11.58
C TYR A 272 -11.48 0.17 -11.80
N TYR A 273 -12.28 -0.33 -12.73
CA TYR A 273 -13.50 0.38 -13.15
C TYR A 273 -14.59 0.34 -12.09
N GLN A 274 -14.87 -0.83 -11.51
CA GLN A 274 -15.82 -0.98 -10.41
C GLN A 274 -15.38 -0.23 -9.15
N ALA A 275 -14.07 -0.14 -8.89
CA ALA A 275 -13.51 0.63 -7.77
C ALA A 275 -13.67 2.14 -7.98
N ILE A 276 -13.38 2.65 -9.17
CA ILE A 276 -13.60 4.06 -9.55
C ILE A 276 -15.09 4.41 -9.47
N GLU A 277 -15.95 3.56 -10.02
CA GLU A 277 -17.40 3.77 -10.02
C GLU A 277 -17.96 3.82 -8.59
N ALA A 278 -17.53 2.91 -7.71
CA ALA A 278 -17.88 2.96 -6.28
C ALA A 278 -17.34 4.23 -5.60
N ALA A 279 -16.12 4.65 -5.90
CA ALA A 279 -15.55 5.86 -5.33
C ALA A 279 -16.31 7.12 -5.75
N ILE A 280 -16.78 7.19 -7.00
CA ILE A 280 -17.64 8.28 -7.50
C ILE A 280 -18.96 8.28 -6.75
N GLU A 281 -19.68 7.15 -6.75
CA GLU A 281 -21.00 7.01 -6.11
C GLU A 281 -20.99 7.34 -4.62
N TRP A 282 -19.89 7.04 -3.92
CA TRP A 282 -19.75 7.29 -2.49
C TRP A 282 -19.04 8.61 -2.15
N GLY A 283 -18.71 9.43 -3.16
CA GLY A 283 -18.01 10.70 -2.96
C GLY A 283 -16.62 10.55 -2.35
N LEU A 284 -15.96 9.39 -2.54
CA LEU A 284 -14.57 9.19 -2.14
C LEU A 284 -13.67 10.01 -3.07
N LYS A 285 -12.61 10.58 -2.51
CA LYS A 285 -11.69 11.47 -3.23
C LYS A 285 -10.63 10.71 -4.01
N LYS A 286 -10.30 9.48 -3.60
CA LYS A 286 -9.14 8.76 -4.13
C LYS A 286 -9.35 7.26 -4.18
N VAL A 287 -8.77 6.64 -5.21
CA VAL A 287 -8.57 5.19 -5.30
C VAL A 287 -7.09 4.89 -5.46
N GLU A 288 -6.54 4.09 -4.54
CA GLU A 288 -5.16 3.59 -4.59
C GLU A 288 -5.15 2.11 -5.00
N ALA A 289 -4.76 1.80 -6.23
CA ALA A 289 -4.84 0.42 -6.73
C ALA A 289 -3.57 -0.43 -6.47
N GLY A 290 -2.85 -0.15 -5.38
CA GLY A 290 -1.60 -0.81 -4.99
C GLY A 290 -0.36 -0.35 -5.76
N ALA A 291 0.80 -0.95 -5.44
CA ALA A 291 2.12 -0.41 -5.80
C ALA A 291 2.59 -0.64 -7.25
N GLN A 292 1.98 -1.56 -8.02
CA GLN A 292 2.56 -2.01 -9.30
C GLN A 292 1.88 -1.44 -10.55
N GLY A 293 2.69 -1.10 -11.57
CA GLY A 293 2.32 -1.17 -12.98
C GLY A 293 1.82 0.13 -13.64
N GLU A 294 2.58 0.61 -14.62
CA GLU A 294 2.23 1.75 -15.51
C GLU A 294 0.96 1.53 -16.33
N HIS A 295 0.53 0.27 -16.51
CA HIS A 295 -0.70 -0.06 -17.21
C HIS A 295 -1.95 0.60 -16.58
N LYS A 296 -1.87 1.04 -15.32
CA LYS A 296 -2.92 1.80 -14.62
C LYS A 296 -3.15 3.21 -15.20
N ILE A 297 -2.11 3.82 -15.77
CA ILE A 297 -2.16 5.19 -16.31
C ILE A 297 -3.24 5.32 -17.36
N GLN A 298 -3.40 4.32 -18.24
CA GLN A 298 -4.39 4.36 -19.31
C GLN A 298 -5.85 4.39 -18.80
N ARG A 299 -6.04 4.16 -17.51
CA ARG A 299 -7.32 4.06 -16.79
C ARG A 299 -7.49 5.18 -15.77
N GLY A 300 -6.73 6.26 -15.91
CA GLY A 300 -6.87 7.47 -15.10
C GLY A 300 -6.12 7.46 -13.76
N TYR A 301 -5.34 6.43 -13.45
CA TYR A 301 -4.49 6.43 -12.26
C TYR A 301 -3.17 7.13 -12.56
N MET A 302 -3.00 8.34 -12.05
CA MET A 302 -1.86 9.20 -12.35
C MET A 302 -0.68 8.94 -11.41
N PRO A 303 0.57 9.13 -11.88
CA PRO A 303 1.75 8.92 -11.05
C PRO A 303 1.75 9.88 -9.85
N THR A 304 1.78 9.32 -8.65
CA THR A 304 1.76 10.04 -7.38
C THR A 304 3.03 9.71 -6.62
N THR A 305 3.66 10.74 -6.05
CA THR A 305 4.88 10.58 -5.26
C THR A 305 4.55 9.87 -3.96
N THR A 306 5.30 8.83 -3.64
CA THR A 306 5.29 8.18 -2.32
C THR A 306 6.63 8.32 -1.65
N TYR A 307 6.64 8.25 -0.32
CA TYR A 307 7.81 8.57 0.48
C TYR A 307 8.34 7.35 1.24
N SER A 308 9.62 7.41 1.58
CA SER A 308 10.24 6.53 2.56
C SER A 308 11.46 7.21 3.18
N ALA A 309 11.75 6.88 4.43
CA ALA A 309 12.84 7.44 5.20
C ALA A 309 13.70 6.33 5.80
N HIS A 310 15.01 6.51 5.78
CA HIS A 310 15.96 5.45 6.10
C HIS A 310 17.08 5.96 7.00
N TYR A 311 17.28 5.31 8.14
CA TYR A 311 18.37 5.59 9.06
C TYR A 311 19.41 4.47 8.99
N PHE A 312 20.67 4.87 8.89
CA PHE A 312 21.83 3.97 8.87
C PHE A 312 22.81 4.43 9.96
N PRO A 313 23.07 3.59 10.99
CA PRO A 313 24.09 3.86 12.00
C PRO A 313 25.50 3.99 11.41
N ASP A 314 25.82 3.19 10.39
CA ASP A 314 27.11 3.24 9.69
C ASP A 314 27.21 4.48 8.79
N VAL A 315 28.12 5.39 9.12
CA VAL A 315 28.34 6.66 8.41
C VAL A 315 28.84 6.45 6.98
N MET A 316 29.71 5.46 6.74
CA MET A 316 30.26 5.21 5.39
C MET A 316 29.17 4.66 4.47
N PHE A 317 28.36 3.72 4.99
CA PHE A 317 27.25 3.19 4.22
C PHE A 317 26.14 4.23 4.00
N LYS A 318 25.82 5.03 5.04
CA LYS A 318 24.91 6.17 4.92
C LYS A 318 25.34 7.09 3.77
N HIS A 319 26.62 7.44 3.69
CA HIS A 319 27.12 8.31 2.61
C HIS A 319 26.95 7.67 1.23
N ALA A 320 27.27 6.39 1.07
CA ALA A 320 27.08 5.67 -0.19
C ALA A 320 25.61 5.66 -0.63
N VAL A 321 24.69 5.33 0.27
CA VAL A 321 23.24 5.34 -0.01
C VAL A 321 22.76 6.75 -0.32
N GLN A 322 23.24 7.77 0.37
CA GLN A 322 22.86 9.17 0.12
C GLN A 322 23.23 9.63 -1.29
N GLN A 323 24.41 9.26 -1.80
CA GLN A 323 24.80 9.60 -3.18
C GLN A 323 23.92 8.89 -4.22
N PHE A 324 23.61 7.62 -3.98
CA PHE A 324 22.67 6.86 -4.82
C PHE A 324 21.28 7.52 -4.85
N LEU A 325 20.73 7.88 -3.68
CA LEU A 325 19.40 8.47 -3.56
C LEU A 325 19.26 9.82 -4.27
N LYS A 326 20.34 10.61 -4.37
CA LYS A 326 20.33 11.85 -5.16
C LYS A 326 20.09 11.57 -6.65
N GLN A 327 20.75 10.54 -7.19
CA GLN A 327 20.57 10.15 -8.60
C GLN A 327 19.20 9.53 -8.84
N GLU A 328 18.79 8.62 -7.95
CA GLU A 328 17.48 7.94 -8.01
C GLU A 328 16.33 8.95 -7.96
N SER A 329 16.40 9.94 -7.05
CA SER A 329 15.34 10.96 -6.90
C SER A 329 15.17 11.79 -8.17
N SER A 330 16.27 12.22 -8.81
CA SER A 330 16.23 12.94 -10.09
C SER A 330 15.58 12.11 -11.19
N GLN A 331 15.90 10.82 -11.27
CA GLN A 331 15.30 9.91 -12.25
C GLN A 331 13.80 9.72 -11.98
N VAL A 332 13.41 9.51 -10.72
CA VAL A 332 12.01 9.36 -10.31
C VAL A 332 11.20 10.62 -10.65
N HIS A 333 11.74 11.82 -10.39
CA HIS A 333 11.09 13.08 -10.78
C HIS A 333 10.88 13.16 -12.29
N PHE A 334 11.93 12.93 -13.07
CA PHE A 334 11.84 12.95 -14.53
C PHE A 334 10.81 11.94 -15.07
N THR A 335 10.84 10.70 -14.56
CA THR A 335 9.86 9.67 -14.93
C THR A 335 8.43 10.10 -14.57
N LYS A 336 8.20 10.66 -13.37
CA LYS A 336 6.88 11.15 -12.97
C LYS A 336 6.36 12.23 -13.92
N GLU A 337 7.20 13.20 -14.28
CA GLU A 337 6.83 14.29 -15.20
C GLU A 337 6.45 13.74 -16.58
N LEU A 338 7.27 12.84 -17.14
CA LEU A 338 7.01 12.20 -18.43
C LEU A 338 5.70 11.40 -18.43
N LEU A 339 5.46 10.61 -17.39
CA LEU A 339 4.24 9.82 -17.23
C LEU A 339 2.99 10.70 -17.03
N THR A 340 3.15 11.84 -16.34
CA THR A 340 2.08 12.82 -16.16
C THR A 340 1.70 13.45 -17.50
N PHE A 341 2.69 13.90 -18.28
CA PHE A 341 2.49 14.52 -19.59
C PHE A 341 1.85 13.54 -20.60
N SER A 342 2.26 12.28 -20.59
CA SER A 342 1.72 11.22 -21.47
C SER A 342 0.40 10.62 -20.96
N GLY A 343 -0.19 11.17 -19.89
CA GLY A 343 -1.40 10.71 -19.26
C GLY A 343 -2.64 10.67 -20.15
N PRO A 344 -3.71 9.98 -19.71
CA PRO A 344 -4.91 9.74 -20.51
C PRO A 344 -5.88 10.93 -20.51
N PHE A 345 -5.71 11.90 -19.61
CA PHE A 345 -6.57 13.07 -19.47
C PHE A 345 -6.33 14.08 -20.59
N LYS A 346 -7.35 14.88 -20.89
CA LYS A 346 -7.20 16.08 -21.72
C LYS A 346 -6.36 17.11 -20.94
N GLU A 347 -5.60 17.96 -21.63
CA GLU A 347 -4.68 18.93 -21.00
C GLU A 347 -5.36 19.78 -19.92
N GLN A 348 -6.57 20.28 -20.20
CA GLN A 348 -7.37 21.08 -19.26
C GLN A 348 -7.82 20.34 -17.98
N ASN A 349 -7.66 19.02 -17.91
CA ASN A 349 -8.08 18.17 -16.78
C ASN A 349 -6.89 17.48 -16.09
N ILE A 350 -5.66 17.86 -16.44
CA ILE A 350 -4.46 17.39 -15.75
C ILE A 350 -4.36 18.21 -14.45
N VAL A 351 -4.57 17.54 -13.32
CA VAL A 351 -4.33 18.11 -11.99
C VAL A 351 -2.81 18.13 -11.76
N GLN A 352 -2.26 19.29 -11.39
CA GLN A 352 -0.85 19.44 -11.02
C GLN A 352 -0.55 18.85 -9.64
#